data_AF-A0A496CAA5-F1
#
_entry.id   AF-A0A496CAA5-F1
#
_cell.length_a   1.000
_cell.length_b   1.000
_cell.length_c   1.000
_cell.angle_alpha   90.00
_cell.angle_beta   90.00
_cell.angle_gamma   90.00
#
_symmetry.space_group_name_H-M   'P 1'
#
loop_
_entity.id
_entity.type
_entity.pdbx_description
1 polymer ?
#
loop_
_entity_poly.entity_id
_entity_poly.type
_entity_poly.pdbx_seq_one_letter_code
_entity_poly.pdbx_strand_id
1 'polypeptide(L)'
;MLPEGARDTKIKWSSSNTTVAPIDENGLVRGNTSGSTVITATTEDGHTATCNVYAVDIDQMMEIYFPSSSLAIINGFYTGSITCAIKNNSSQTVKLTRFYVIDTNTFKTVAETSDKSLLGNELKPGQTIALSGRFNSVYEPGFFWEMEYNGRTFKTYQKYGNKSSRSIKIEDTGKAKELISLTRIQ
;
A
#
# COMPACT_ATOMS: atom_id res chain seq x y z
N MET A 1 -0.90 7.46 50.82
CA MET A 1 -1.45 6.10 50.62
C MET A 1 -2.19 6.12 49.30
N LEU A 2 -1.70 5.39 48.30
CA LEU A 2 -2.43 5.11 47.06
C LEU A 2 -3.40 3.94 47.33
N PRO A 3 -4.59 3.89 46.72
CA PRO A 3 -5.53 2.81 46.99
C PRO A 3 -4.96 1.47 46.53
N GLU A 4 -5.11 0.47 47.40
CA GLU A 4 -4.74 -0.93 47.23
C GLU A 4 -5.74 -1.56 46.25
N GLY A 5 -5.36 -1.65 44.96
CA GLY A 5 -6.27 -2.16 43.93
C GLY A 5 -5.91 -1.85 42.48
N ALA A 6 -4.76 -1.24 42.19
CA ALA A 6 -4.24 -1.27 40.82
C ALA A 6 -3.81 -2.71 40.50
N ARG A 7 -4.74 -3.54 40.01
CA ARG A 7 -4.39 -4.79 39.34
C ARG A 7 -3.51 -4.41 38.16
N ASP A 8 -2.22 -4.63 38.28
CA ASP A 8 -1.29 -4.64 37.16
C ASP A 8 -1.76 -5.77 36.23
N THR A 9 -2.65 -5.46 35.29
CA THR A 9 -3.12 -6.44 34.30
C THR A 9 -2.02 -6.64 33.28
N LYS A 10 -0.98 -7.38 33.68
CA LYS A 10 0.18 -7.66 32.83
C LYS A 10 -0.26 -8.64 31.75
N ILE A 11 -0.48 -8.13 30.54
CA ILE A 11 -0.77 -8.94 29.36
C ILE A 11 0.54 -9.49 28.81
N LYS A 12 0.59 -10.81 28.60
CA LYS A 12 1.68 -11.47 27.88
C LYS A 12 1.35 -11.46 26.40
N TRP A 13 2.29 -10.98 25.60
CA TRP A 13 2.17 -10.93 24.16
C TRP A 13 3.06 -11.98 23.51
N SER A 14 2.57 -12.60 22.44
CA SER A 14 3.40 -13.47 21.60
C SER A 14 3.03 -13.32 20.13
N SER A 15 3.99 -13.62 19.27
CA SER A 15 3.83 -13.65 17.81
C SER A 15 4.18 -15.05 17.32
N SER A 16 3.36 -15.62 16.44
CA SER A 16 3.66 -16.92 15.83
C SER A 16 4.84 -16.88 14.87
N ASN A 17 5.24 -15.68 14.42
CA ASN A 17 6.38 -15.46 13.54
C ASN A 17 6.95 -14.03 13.74
N THR A 18 7.93 -13.93 14.63
CA THR A 18 8.63 -12.66 14.95
C THR A 18 9.52 -12.13 13.82
N THR A 19 9.76 -12.90 12.76
CA THR A 19 10.47 -12.39 11.56
C THR A 19 9.55 -11.57 10.66
N VAL A 20 8.25 -11.88 10.67
CA VAL A 20 7.20 -11.18 9.92
C VAL A 20 6.73 -9.97 10.72
N ALA A 21 6.30 -10.18 11.97
CA ALA A 21 5.93 -9.09 12.85
C ALA A 21 6.28 -9.39 14.33
N PRO A 22 7.40 -8.84 14.85
CA PRO A 22 7.66 -8.86 16.28
C PRO A 22 6.64 -7.97 17.03
N ILE A 23 6.37 -8.35 18.28
CA ILE A 23 5.57 -7.59 19.23
C ILE A 23 6.41 -7.32 20.49
N ASP A 24 6.33 -6.11 21.03
CA ASP A 24 7.01 -5.75 22.27
C ASP A 24 6.14 -5.99 23.52
N GLU A 25 6.71 -5.76 24.70
CA GLU A 25 6.03 -5.96 25.99
C GLU A 25 4.83 -5.03 26.19
N ASN A 26 4.76 -3.91 25.48
CA ASN A 26 3.65 -2.95 25.52
C ASN A 26 2.55 -3.27 24.49
N GLY A 27 2.72 -4.33 23.69
CA GLY A 27 1.80 -4.74 22.64
C GLY A 27 1.99 -4.01 21.31
N LEU A 28 3.12 -3.32 21.10
CA LEU A 28 3.43 -2.66 19.84
C LEU A 28 3.94 -3.69 18.82
N VAL A 29 3.21 -3.84 17.71
CA VAL A 29 3.55 -4.77 16.62
C VAL A 29 4.29 -4.03 15.52
N ARG A 30 5.46 -4.49 15.09
CA ARG A 30 6.18 -3.89 13.96
C ARG A 30 6.21 -4.86 12.79
N GLY A 31 5.82 -4.45 11.58
CA GLY A 31 6.03 -5.26 10.37
C GLY A 31 7.50 -5.21 9.91
N ASN A 32 8.15 -6.38 9.78
CA ASN A 32 9.55 -6.49 9.35
C ASN A 32 9.70 -7.11 7.95
N THR A 33 9.12 -8.29 7.73
CA THR A 33 9.24 -9.05 6.46
C THR A 33 7.85 -9.36 5.94
N SER A 34 7.66 -9.37 4.62
CA SER A 34 6.37 -9.75 4.04
C SER A 34 5.99 -11.18 4.45
N GLY A 35 4.71 -11.38 4.79
CA GLY A 35 4.19 -12.63 5.32
C GLY A 35 3.02 -12.44 6.27
N SER A 36 2.51 -13.54 6.80
CA SER A 36 1.44 -13.55 7.80
C SER A 36 1.95 -14.09 9.14
N THR A 37 1.38 -13.59 10.22
CA THR A 37 1.58 -14.10 11.57
C THR A 37 0.33 -13.92 12.42
N VAL A 38 0.25 -14.64 13.53
CA VAL A 38 -0.83 -14.50 14.52
C VAL A 38 -0.20 -13.91 15.77
N ILE A 39 -0.74 -12.79 16.23
CA ILE A 39 -0.42 -12.20 17.52
C ILE A 39 -1.42 -12.71 18.56
N THR A 40 -0.92 -13.13 19.71
CA THR A 40 -1.72 -13.63 20.83
C THR A 40 -1.47 -12.77 22.06
N ALA A 41 -2.55 -12.26 22.64
CA ALA A 41 -2.57 -11.63 23.96
C ALA A 41 -3.05 -12.67 24.98
N THR A 42 -2.33 -12.81 26.10
CA THR A 42 -2.71 -13.71 27.19
C THR A 42 -2.75 -12.92 28.50
N THR A 43 -3.89 -12.91 29.17
CA THR A 43 -4.03 -12.34 30.52
C THR A 43 -3.31 -13.22 31.55
N GLU A 44 -2.98 -12.68 32.71
CA GLU A 44 -2.42 -13.48 33.81
C GLU A 44 -3.33 -14.65 34.23
N ASP A 45 -4.65 -14.44 34.21
CA ASP A 45 -5.67 -15.45 34.52
C ASP A 45 -5.87 -16.50 33.39
N GLY A 46 -5.04 -16.45 32.34
CA GLY A 46 -5.02 -17.47 31.27
C GLY A 46 -5.98 -17.26 30.10
N HIS A 47 -6.77 -16.19 30.08
CA HIS A 47 -7.59 -15.83 28.92
C HIS A 47 -6.74 -15.38 27.74
N THR A 48 -7.13 -15.76 26.52
CA THR A 48 -6.39 -15.44 25.29
C THR A 48 -7.26 -14.74 24.26
N ALA A 49 -6.67 -13.78 23.54
CA ALA A 49 -7.22 -13.20 22.32
C ALA A 49 -6.18 -13.25 21.21
N THR A 50 -6.62 -13.41 19.95
CA THR A 50 -5.71 -13.54 18.79
C THR A 50 -6.04 -12.55 17.68
N CYS A 51 -5.02 -12.14 16.93
CA CYS A 51 -5.15 -11.27 15.76
C CYS A 51 -4.25 -11.76 14.62
N ASN A 52 -4.82 -11.90 13.42
CA ASN A 52 -4.04 -12.14 12.22
C ASN A 52 -3.38 -10.83 11.77
N VAL A 53 -2.06 -10.86 11.59
CA VAL A 53 -1.25 -9.73 11.10
C VAL A 53 -0.64 -10.11 9.76
N TYR A 54 -0.76 -9.20 8.80
CA TYR A 54 -0.17 -9.35 7.47
C TYR A 54 0.81 -8.20 7.27
N ALA A 55 2.10 -8.53 7.22
CA ALA A 55 3.10 -7.60 6.74
C ALA A 55 3.22 -7.79 5.24
N VAL A 56 3.15 -6.71 4.47
CA VAL A 56 3.15 -6.79 3.01
C VAL A 56 4.14 -5.78 2.48
N ASP A 57 4.96 -6.22 1.53
CA ASP A 57 5.73 -5.29 0.72
C ASP A 57 4.77 -4.68 -0.29
N ILE A 58 4.70 -3.35 -0.32
CA ILE A 58 3.77 -2.66 -1.18
C ILE A 58 4.08 -2.89 -2.66
N ASP A 59 5.36 -3.14 -2.99
CA ASP A 59 5.80 -3.50 -4.33
C ASP A 59 5.29 -4.90 -4.76
N GLN A 60 4.90 -5.75 -3.81
CA GLN A 60 4.31 -7.08 -4.06
C GLN A 60 2.77 -7.07 -4.00
N MET A 61 2.15 -6.08 -3.37
CA MET A 61 0.69 -5.98 -3.30
C MET A 61 0.07 -5.71 -4.66
N MET A 62 0.76 -4.94 -5.51
CA MET A 62 0.27 -4.53 -6.81
C MET A 62 1.25 -4.89 -7.90
N GLU A 63 0.77 -5.58 -8.92
CA GLU A 63 1.52 -5.77 -10.16
C GLU A 63 1.06 -4.72 -11.19
N ILE A 64 2.03 -4.04 -11.79
CA ILE A 64 1.82 -2.97 -12.73
C ILE A 64 2.46 -3.34 -14.05
N TYR A 65 1.70 -3.24 -15.12
CA TYR A 65 2.21 -3.49 -16.46
C TYR A 65 1.49 -2.64 -17.49
N PHE A 66 2.10 -2.49 -18.67
CA PHE A 66 1.59 -1.65 -19.74
C PHE A 66 1.13 -2.52 -20.90
N PRO A 67 -0.14 -2.99 -20.91
CA PRO A 67 -0.63 -3.92 -21.93
C PRO A 67 -0.68 -3.31 -23.34
N SER A 68 -0.84 -1.99 -23.45
CA SER A 68 -0.88 -1.32 -24.74
C SER A 68 -0.37 0.12 -24.65
N SER A 69 0.35 0.54 -25.68
CA SER A 69 0.80 1.92 -25.85
C SER A 69 0.72 2.33 -27.32
N SER A 70 0.39 3.60 -27.55
CA SER A 70 0.45 4.26 -28.85
C SER A 70 1.16 5.60 -28.62
N LEU A 71 2.49 5.55 -28.67
CA LEU A 71 3.36 6.69 -28.34
C LEU A 71 4.24 7.04 -29.54
N ALA A 72 4.36 8.34 -29.80
CA ALA A 72 5.38 8.92 -30.65
C ALA A 72 6.45 9.59 -29.77
N ILE A 73 7.72 9.50 -30.19
CA ILE A 73 8.82 10.26 -29.59
C ILE A 73 9.18 11.38 -30.57
N ILE A 74 8.97 12.63 -30.16
CA ILE A 74 9.23 13.81 -30.98
C ILE A 74 10.20 14.70 -30.19
N ASN A 75 11.39 14.94 -30.73
CA ASN A 75 12.45 15.73 -30.08
C ASN A 75 12.79 15.25 -28.65
N GLY A 76 12.72 13.94 -28.40
CA GLY A 76 12.99 13.37 -27.07
C GLY A 76 11.82 13.39 -26.09
N PHE A 77 10.63 13.81 -26.52
CA PHE A 77 9.42 13.83 -25.69
C PHE A 77 8.41 12.78 -26.17
N TYR A 78 7.82 12.06 -25.22
CA TYR A 78 6.74 11.12 -25.44
C TYR A 78 5.40 11.86 -25.59
N THR A 79 4.66 11.52 -26.65
CA THR A 79 3.31 12.02 -26.93
C THR A 79 2.43 10.86 -27.35
N GLY A 80 1.24 10.75 -26.77
CA GLY A 80 0.26 9.75 -27.18
C GLY A 80 -0.57 9.21 -26.02
N SER A 81 -1.05 7.98 -26.19
CA SER A 81 -1.90 7.29 -25.23
C SER A 81 -1.25 6.00 -24.78
N ILE A 82 -1.47 5.64 -23.53
CA ILE A 82 -0.97 4.40 -22.95
C ILE A 82 -1.94 3.90 -21.90
N THR A 83 -2.09 2.58 -21.87
CA THR A 83 -2.89 1.87 -20.88
C THR A 83 -1.95 1.31 -19.83
N CYS A 84 -2.23 1.59 -18.57
CA CYS A 84 -1.57 1.00 -17.42
C CYS A 84 -2.56 0.02 -16.76
N ALA A 85 -2.17 -1.24 -16.61
CA ALA A 85 -2.92 -2.22 -15.86
C ALA A 85 -2.36 -2.33 -14.44
N ILE A 86 -3.26 -2.32 -13.46
CA ILE A 86 -2.96 -2.48 -12.04
C ILE A 86 -3.70 -3.72 -11.56
N LYS A 87 -2.94 -4.76 -11.20
CA LYS A 87 -3.47 -6.00 -10.65
C LYS A 87 -3.23 -6.06 -9.16
N ASN A 88 -4.28 -6.33 -8.40
CA ASN A 88 -4.16 -6.60 -6.97
C ASN A 88 -3.67 -8.04 -6.77
N ASN A 89 -2.39 -8.21 -6.46
CA ASN A 89 -1.79 -9.50 -6.12
C ASN A 89 -1.81 -9.78 -4.61
N SER A 90 -2.33 -8.85 -3.80
CA SER A 90 -2.50 -9.06 -2.37
C SER A 90 -3.68 -9.97 -2.05
N SER A 91 -3.73 -10.48 -0.83
CA SER A 91 -4.89 -11.22 -0.30
C SER A 91 -6.03 -10.33 0.19
N GLN A 92 -5.91 -9.01 0.03
CA GLN A 92 -6.82 -8.02 0.61
C GLN A 92 -7.47 -7.16 -0.47
N THR A 93 -8.67 -6.66 -0.21
CA THR A 93 -9.29 -5.65 -1.07
C THR A 93 -8.62 -4.30 -0.85
N VAL A 94 -8.32 -3.58 -1.93
CA VAL A 94 -7.82 -2.20 -1.89
C VAL A 94 -8.76 -1.27 -2.63
N LYS A 95 -8.77 0.01 -2.29
CA LYS A 95 -9.54 1.01 -3.02
C LYS A 95 -8.59 1.90 -3.80
N LEU A 96 -8.67 1.89 -5.13
CA LEU A 96 -7.87 2.80 -5.95
C LEU A 96 -8.50 4.19 -5.92
N THR A 97 -7.82 5.20 -5.40
CA THR A 97 -8.41 6.54 -5.21
C THR A 97 -7.96 7.55 -6.25
N ARG A 98 -6.76 7.37 -6.83
CA ARG A 98 -6.24 8.28 -7.85
C ARG A 98 -5.32 7.56 -8.82
N PHE A 99 -5.34 8.02 -10.07
CA PHE A 99 -4.36 7.66 -11.07
C PHE A 99 -4.03 8.86 -11.94
N TYR A 100 -2.74 9.11 -12.14
CA TYR A 100 -2.27 10.22 -12.94
C TYR A 100 -0.86 9.98 -13.46
N VAL A 101 -0.49 10.70 -14.52
CA VAL A 101 0.82 10.66 -15.14
C VAL A 101 1.54 11.95 -14.79
N ILE A 102 2.82 11.86 -14.46
CA ILE A 102 3.70 13.01 -14.32
C ILE A 102 4.86 12.94 -15.31
N ASP A 103 5.47 14.08 -15.56
CA ASP A 103 6.85 14.11 -16.01
C ASP A 103 7.77 13.97 -14.78
N THR A 104 8.56 12.90 -14.67
CA THR A 104 9.39 12.65 -13.47
C THR A 104 10.60 13.57 -13.34
N ASN A 105 10.90 14.38 -14.35
CA ASN A 105 11.93 15.42 -14.26
C ASN A 105 11.37 16.69 -13.61
N THR A 106 10.13 17.07 -13.94
CA THR A 106 9.50 18.30 -13.43
C THR A 106 8.50 18.08 -12.30
N PHE A 107 8.13 16.83 -12.04
CA PHE A 107 7.07 16.40 -11.13
C PHE A 107 5.68 16.99 -11.39
N LYS A 108 5.47 17.56 -12.59
CA LYS A 108 4.17 18.10 -12.99
C LYS A 108 3.24 16.98 -13.45
N THR A 109 1.99 17.01 -12.99
CA THR A 109 0.92 16.19 -13.56
C THR A 109 0.66 16.61 -15.00
N VAL A 110 0.78 15.65 -15.92
CA VAL A 110 0.63 15.84 -17.37
C VAL A 110 -0.59 15.13 -17.93
N ALA A 111 -1.15 14.15 -17.20
CA ALA A 111 -2.42 13.54 -17.52
C ALA A 111 -3.08 12.95 -16.26
N GLU A 112 -4.40 12.81 -16.29
CA GLU A 112 -5.15 11.96 -15.37
C GLU A 112 -5.88 10.89 -16.20
N THR A 113 -6.42 9.86 -15.54
CA THR A 113 -7.27 8.90 -16.26
C THR A 113 -8.50 9.61 -16.84
N SER A 114 -8.85 9.26 -18.07
CA SER A 114 -10.11 9.72 -18.68
C SER A 114 -11.34 9.04 -18.09
N ASP A 115 -11.17 7.88 -17.45
CA ASP A 115 -12.26 7.10 -16.88
C ASP A 115 -12.26 7.21 -15.36
N LYS A 116 -12.85 8.30 -14.85
CA LYS A 116 -12.95 8.55 -13.42
C LYS A 116 -13.86 7.55 -12.69
N SER A 117 -14.71 6.82 -13.41
CA SER A 117 -15.61 5.82 -12.80
C SER A 117 -14.86 4.61 -12.25
N LEU A 118 -13.62 4.41 -12.71
CA LEU A 118 -12.70 3.37 -12.24
C LEU A 118 -12.02 3.74 -10.91
N LEU A 119 -12.07 5.02 -10.51
CA LEU A 119 -11.53 5.51 -9.26
C LEU A 119 -12.59 5.45 -8.14
N GLY A 120 -12.15 5.16 -6.93
CA GLY A 120 -13.00 4.94 -5.76
C GLY A 120 -13.54 3.51 -5.64
N ASN A 121 -13.30 2.65 -6.63
CA ASN A 121 -13.76 1.27 -6.62
C ASN A 121 -12.84 0.38 -5.79
N GLU A 122 -13.46 -0.62 -5.16
CA GLU A 122 -12.77 -1.72 -4.50
C GLU A 122 -12.23 -2.71 -5.53
N LEU A 123 -10.91 -2.88 -5.54
CA LEU A 123 -10.20 -3.86 -6.32
C LEU A 123 -9.91 -5.07 -5.43
N LYS A 124 -10.64 -6.17 -5.67
CA LYS A 124 -10.52 -7.42 -4.90
C LYS A 124 -9.22 -8.18 -5.25
N PRO A 125 -8.79 -9.13 -4.40
CA PRO A 125 -7.66 -10.01 -4.71
C PRO A 125 -7.77 -10.65 -6.09
N GLY A 126 -6.69 -10.59 -6.86
CA GLY A 126 -6.57 -11.12 -8.22
C GLY A 126 -7.20 -10.26 -9.32
N GLN A 127 -7.95 -9.21 -8.99
CA GLN A 127 -8.57 -8.34 -9.99
C GLN A 127 -7.56 -7.37 -10.61
N THR A 128 -7.79 -7.06 -11.87
CA THR A 128 -7.01 -6.07 -12.63
C THR A 128 -7.92 -4.94 -13.09
N ILE A 129 -7.44 -3.71 -12.93
CA ILE A 129 -8.04 -2.52 -13.51
C ILE A 129 -7.08 -1.92 -14.55
N ALA A 130 -7.62 -1.48 -15.69
CA ALA A 130 -6.83 -0.87 -16.75
C ALA A 130 -7.21 0.61 -16.89
N LEU A 131 -6.22 1.49 -16.77
CA LEU A 131 -6.40 2.94 -16.76
C LEU A 131 -5.58 3.53 -17.88
N SER A 132 -6.27 4.23 -18.77
CA SER A 132 -5.63 4.90 -19.90
C SER A 132 -5.37 6.37 -19.58
N GLY A 133 -4.18 6.84 -19.93
CA GLY A 133 -3.80 8.24 -19.88
C GLY A 133 -3.33 8.69 -21.26
N ARG A 134 -3.72 9.92 -21.64
CA ARG A 134 -3.20 10.60 -22.83
C ARG A 134 -2.42 11.82 -22.40
N PHE A 135 -1.19 11.95 -22.87
CA PHE A 135 -0.33 13.08 -22.58
C PHE A 135 0.40 13.56 -23.83
N ASN A 136 0.86 14.80 -23.79
CA ASN A 136 1.58 15.44 -24.87
C ASN A 136 2.89 16.00 -24.35
N SER A 137 3.97 15.73 -25.09
CA SER A 137 5.29 16.30 -24.88
C SER A 137 5.84 16.10 -23.46
N VAL A 138 5.93 14.83 -23.02
CA VAL A 138 6.44 14.43 -21.70
C VAL A 138 7.84 13.84 -21.83
N TYR A 139 8.82 14.34 -21.09
CA TYR A 139 10.20 13.89 -21.22
C TYR A 139 10.41 12.50 -20.62
N GLU A 140 9.96 12.33 -19.37
CA GLU A 140 10.10 11.05 -18.64
C GLU A 140 8.76 10.69 -17.95
N PRO A 141 7.84 9.99 -18.64
CA PRO A 141 6.51 9.70 -18.09
C PRO A 141 6.57 8.70 -16.93
N GLY A 142 6.07 9.13 -15.77
CA GLY A 142 5.86 8.31 -14.59
C GLY A 142 4.38 8.15 -14.28
N PHE A 143 3.95 6.92 -14.05
CA PHE A 143 2.56 6.57 -13.75
C PHE A 143 2.40 6.46 -12.25
N PHE A 144 1.55 7.29 -11.68
CA PHE A 144 1.30 7.34 -10.25
C PHE A 144 -0.11 6.84 -9.96
N TRP A 145 -0.23 6.11 -8.86
CA TRP A 145 -1.52 5.78 -8.30
C TRP A 145 -1.53 5.91 -6.79
N GLU A 146 -2.71 6.25 -6.28
CA GLU A 146 -3.00 6.34 -4.86
C GLU A 146 -4.06 5.30 -4.52
N MET A 147 -3.87 4.63 -3.40
CA MET A 147 -4.74 3.57 -2.92
C MET A 147 -5.05 3.76 -1.45
N GLU A 148 -6.23 3.35 -1.04
CA GLU A 148 -6.61 3.27 0.35
C GLU A 148 -6.73 1.80 0.78
N TYR A 149 -6.08 1.48 1.89
CA TYR A 149 -6.13 0.16 2.50
C TYR A 149 -6.07 0.31 4.03
N ASN A 150 -7.02 -0.29 4.75
CA ASN A 150 -7.17 -0.18 6.21
C ASN A 150 -7.14 1.27 6.73
N GLY A 151 -7.84 2.18 6.04
CA GLY A 151 -7.90 3.61 6.41
C GLY A 151 -6.58 4.38 6.22
N ARG A 152 -5.61 3.80 5.51
CA ARG A 152 -4.33 4.43 5.18
C ARG A 152 -4.22 4.64 3.68
N THR A 153 -3.70 5.80 3.30
CA THR A 153 -3.40 6.10 1.91
C THR A 153 -1.97 5.72 1.58
N PHE A 154 -1.82 5.04 0.45
CA PHE A 154 -0.55 4.68 -0.13
C PHE A 154 -0.42 5.31 -1.49
N LYS A 155 0.80 5.73 -1.82
CA LYS A 155 1.15 6.27 -3.12
C LYS A 155 2.30 5.48 -3.69
N THR A 156 2.28 5.20 -4.97
CA THR A 156 3.33 4.45 -5.65
C THR A 156 3.36 4.85 -7.11
N TYR A 157 4.46 4.51 -7.78
CA TYR A 157 4.65 4.87 -9.17
C TYR A 157 5.51 3.87 -9.93
N GLN A 158 5.32 3.87 -11.25
CA GLN A 158 6.11 3.12 -12.22
C GLN A 158 6.57 4.08 -13.31
N LYS A 159 7.89 4.15 -13.54
CA LYS A 159 8.42 4.83 -14.73
C LYS A 159 8.13 3.98 -15.97
N TYR A 160 7.61 4.60 -17.01
CA TYR A 160 7.47 3.92 -18.30
C TYR A 160 8.85 3.67 -18.92
N GLY A 161 9.02 2.52 -19.59
CA GLY A 161 10.30 2.09 -20.16
C GLY A 161 11.28 1.44 -19.18
N ASN A 162 11.00 1.47 -17.87
CA ASN A 162 11.72 0.70 -16.86
C ASN A 162 10.80 -0.42 -16.32
N LYS A 163 11.30 -1.65 -16.23
CA LYS A 163 10.53 -2.81 -15.72
C LYS A 163 10.49 -2.90 -14.19
N SER A 164 11.22 -2.04 -13.47
CA SER A 164 11.23 -2.02 -12.00
C SER A 164 10.31 -0.93 -11.48
N SER A 165 9.27 -1.32 -10.74
CA SER A 165 8.43 -0.41 -9.94
C SER A 165 9.26 0.13 -8.79
N ARG A 166 9.05 1.39 -8.42
CA ARG A 166 9.62 1.98 -7.22
C ARG A 166 8.47 2.58 -6.43
N SER A 167 8.08 1.96 -5.34
CA SER A 167 7.10 2.60 -4.45
C SER A 167 7.76 3.72 -3.64
N ILE A 168 7.20 4.94 -3.70
CA ILE A 168 7.55 6.02 -2.77
C ILE A 168 6.46 6.06 -1.71
N LYS A 169 6.80 5.62 -0.50
CA LYS A 169 5.93 5.78 0.66
C LYS A 169 5.83 7.27 1.00
N ILE A 170 4.72 7.91 0.66
CA ILE A 170 4.34 9.21 1.23
C ILE A 170 3.40 8.91 2.39
N GLU A 171 3.97 8.82 3.60
CA GLU A 171 3.18 8.88 4.83
C GLU A 171 2.70 10.32 4.98
N ASP A 172 1.38 10.52 5.05
CA ASP A 172 0.86 11.77 5.59
C ASP A 172 1.41 11.90 7.02
N THR A 173 2.20 12.95 7.23
CA THR A 173 2.99 13.16 8.44
C THR A 173 2.08 13.47 9.62
N GLY A 174 1.59 12.40 10.25
CA GLY A 174 0.84 12.40 11.49
C GLY A 174 1.26 11.25 12.41
N LYS A 175 2.57 11.03 12.56
CA LYS A 175 3.26 10.00 13.37
C LYS A 175 3.20 8.56 12.83
N ALA A 176 4.40 7.97 12.85
CA ALA A 176 4.76 6.56 12.77
C ALA A 176 4.83 5.89 11.37
N LYS A 177 6.09 5.64 10.98
CA LYS A 177 6.50 4.52 10.11
C LYS A 177 6.00 3.20 10.67
N GLU A 178 4.78 2.84 10.36
CA GLU A 178 4.23 1.53 10.72
C GLU A 178 3.39 1.04 9.55
N LEU A 179 3.75 -0.09 8.96
CA LEU A 179 2.79 -0.95 8.26
C LEU A 179 2.22 -1.85 9.36
N ILE A 180 1.05 -1.49 9.89
CA ILE A 180 0.31 -2.30 10.86
C ILE A 180 -1.13 -2.33 10.36
N SER A 181 -1.60 -3.51 9.98
CA SER A 181 -3.04 -3.79 9.99
C SER A 181 -3.48 -3.83 11.46
N LEU A 182 -3.95 -2.70 11.99
CA LEU A 182 -4.60 -2.66 13.30
C LEU A 182 -6.04 -3.16 13.12
N THR A 183 -6.23 -4.47 13.26
CA THR A 183 -7.57 -4.99 13.58
C THR A 183 -7.69 -4.92 15.10
N ARG A 184 -8.67 -4.15 15.58
CA ARG A 184 -8.97 -4.02 17.01
C ARG A 184 -9.27 -5.41 17.57
N ILE A 185 -8.54 -5.81 18.61
CA ILE A 185 -8.80 -7.05 19.36
C ILE A 185 -10.22 -6.92 19.93
N GLN A 186 -11.13 -7.81 19.52
CA GLN A 186 -12.45 -7.97 20.15
C GLN A 186 -12.32 -8.83 21.41
#